data_AF-A0A1I0R9D1-F1
#
_entry.id   AF-A0A1I0R9D1-F1
#
_cell.length_a   1.000
_cell.length_b   1.000
_cell.length_c   1.000
_cell.angle_alpha   90.00
_cell.angle_beta   90.00
_cell.angle_gamma   90.00
#
_symmetry.space_group_name_H-M   'P 1'
#
loop_
_entity.id
_entity.type
_entity.pdbx_description
1 polymer ?
#
loop_
_entity_poly.entity_id
_entity_poly.type
_entity_poly.pdbx_seq_one_letter_code
_entity_poly.pdbx_strand_id
1 'polypeptide(L)'
;MKKLLIQMLKFFGISGIGWLMDFTIYNLLSLKFTNLSVNNMLSSLVGVSFVFIYSTRKTFIQKAGGIDLKLKFIIYIVYQIVLILLMSYILSCINDQILEILTSDSLRHLSAMFAKILITPITMILNFIVIKQLIERL
;
A
#
# COMPACT_ATOMS: atom_id res chain seq x y z
N MET A 1 20.82 9.31 10.79
CA MET A 1 20.60 8.22 9.79
C MET A 1 20.04 6.93 10.41
N LYS A 2 20.64 6.37 11.47
CA LYS A 2 20.16 5.12 12.13
C LYS A 2 18.66 5.12 12.51
N LYS A 3 18.15 6.22 13.09
CA LYS A 3 16.72 6.34 13.48
C LYS A 3 15.75 6.21 12.29
N LEU A 4 16.11 6.78 11.15
CA LEU A 4 15.25 6.78 9.95
C LEU A 4 15.18 5.37 9.32
N LEU A 5 16.33 4.68 9.24
CA LEU A 5 16.37 3.28 8.78
C LEU A 5 15.54 2.35 9.67
N ILE A 6 15.62 2.51 10.99
CA ILE A 6 14.80 1.72 11.92
C ILE A 6 13.31 1.99 11.73
N GLN A 7 12.91 3.26 11.52
CA GLN A 7 11.52 3.61 11.21
C GLN A 7 11.06 2.97 9.89
N MET A 8 11.89 3.00 8.84
CA MET A 8 11.57 2.37 7.56
C MET A 8 11.38 0.85 7.71
N LEU A 9 12.29 0.16 8.40
CA LEU A 9 12.18 -1.29 8.63
C LEU A 9 10.92 -1.65 9.41
N LYS A 10 10.62 -0.92 10.50
CA LYS A 10 9.38 -1.12 11.27
C LYS A 10 8.13 -0.87 10.41
N PHE A 11 8.16 0.20 9.61
CA PHE A 11 7.05 0.54 8.74
C PHE A 11 6.82 -0.50 7.64
N PHE A 12 7.89 -1.02 7.03
CA PHE A 12 7.80 -2.08 6.02
C PHE A 12 7.27 -3.37 6.62
N GLY A 13 7.68 -3.72 7.85
CA GLY A 13 7.09 -4.86 8.58
C GLY A 13 5.58 -4.69 8.80
N ILE A 14 5.14 -3.52 9.29
CA ILE A 14 3.71 -3.22 9.49
C ILE A 14 2.96 -3.20 8.15
N SER A 15 3.55 -2.62 7.11
CA SER A 15 2.94 -2.54 5.77
C SER A 15 2.81 -3.93 5.13
N GLY A 16 3.78 -4.81 5.33
CA GLY A 16 3.70 -6.21 4.91
C GLY A 16 2.54 -6.95 5.58
N ILE A 17 2.33 -6.73 6.89
CA ILE A 17 1.18 -7.29 7.61
C ILE A 17 -0.14 -6.72 7.07
N GLY A 18 -0.21 -5.41 6.84
CA GLY A 18 -1.38 -4.77 6.24
C GLY A 18 -1.72 -5.32 4.85
N TRP A 19 -0.70 -5.60 4.04
CA TRP A 19 -0.85 -6.24 2.74
C TRP A 19 -1.35 -7.69 2.84
N LEU A 20 -0.86 -8.47 3.82
CA LEU A 20 -1.38 -9.81 4.08
C LEU A 20 -2.85 -9.77 4.51
N MET A 21 -3.25 -8.81 5.35
CA MET A 21 -4.65 -8.61 5.73
C MET A 21 -5.52 -8.28 4.51
N ASP A 22 -5.09 -7.34 3.67
CA ASP A 22 -5.76 -6.99 2.41
C ASP A 22 -5.95 -8.25 1.56
N PHE A 23 -4.87 -9.00 1.32
CA PHE A 23 -4.93 -10.24 0.56
C PHE A 23 -5.92 -11.25 1.12
N THR A 24 -5.90 -11.51 2.44
CA THR A 24 -6.84 -12.44 3.08
C THR A 24 -8.29 -11.98 2.94
N ILE A 25 -8.58 -10.70 3.19
CA ILE A 25 -9.94 -10.14 3.12
C ILE A 25 -10.44 -10.16 1.67
N TYR A 26 -9.59 -9.80 0.71
CA TYR A 26 -9.93 -9.84 -0.71
C TYR A 26 -10.37 -11.24 -1.13
N ASN A 27 -9.61 -12.27 -0.75
CA ASN A 27 -9.93 -13.66 -1.07
C ASN A 27 -11.25 -14.08 -0.41
N LEU A 28 -11.47 -13.75 0.86
CA LEU A 28 -12.72 -14.06 1.56
C LEU A 28 -13.94 -13.38 0.95
N LEU A 29 -13.82 -12.11 0.56
CA LEU A 29 -14.89 -11.36 -0.11
C LEU A 29 -15.18 -11.95 -1.49
N SER A 30 -14.13 -12.36 -2.22
CA SER A 30 -14.25 -12.96 -3.56
C SER A 30 -14.96 -14.32 -3.56
N LEU A 31 -15.10 -14.99 -2.41
CA LEU A 31 -15.93 -16.19 -2.28
C LEU A 31 -17.44 -15.90 -2.33
N LYS A 32 -17.86 -14.67 -1.98
CA LYS A 32 -19.28 -14.28 -1.87
C LYS A 32 -19.71 -13.22 -2.86
N PHE A 33 -18.80 -12.34 -3.28
CA PHE A 33 -19.09 -11.20 -4.13
C PHE A 33 -18.29 -11.30 -5.44
N THR A 34 -18.98 -11.15 -6.56
CA THR A 34 -18.38 -11.21 -7.91
C THR A 34 -17.74 -9.89 -8.35
N ASN A 35 -18.02 -8.79 -7.66
CA ASN A 35 -17.47 -7.48 -8.03
C ASN A 35 -16.04 -7.31 -7.51
N LEU A 36 -15.08 -7.64 -8.38
CA LEU A 36 -13.65 -7.59 -8.10
C LEU A 36 -13.17 -6.20 -7.65
N SER A 37 -13.70 -5.14 -8.26
CA SER A 37 -13.31 -3.76 -7.93
C SER A 37 -13.77 -3.37 -6.53
N VAL A 38 -14.99 -3.74 -6.14
CA VAL A 38 -15.52 -3.45 -4.80
C VAL A 38 -14.77 -4.26 -3.74
N ASN A 39 -14.48 -5.53 -4.02
CA ASN A 39 -13.72 -6.39 -3.09
C ASN A 39 -12.32 -5.83 -2.85
N ASN A 40 -11.61 -5.43 -3.91
CA ASN A 40 -10.27 -4.85 -3.81
C ASN A 40 -10.29 -3.52 -3.05
N MET A 41 -11.28 -2.66 -3.32
CA MET A 41 -11.42 -1.39 -2.61
C MET A 41 -11.63 -1.62 -1.10
N LEU A 42 -12.55 -2.51 -0.73
CA LEU A 42 -12.85 -2.81 0.68
C LEU A 42 -11.66 -3.45 1.40
N SER A 43 -11.03 -4.45 0.77
CA SER A 43 -9.91 -5.15 1.37
C SER A 43 -8.69 -4.23 1.55
N SER A 44 -8.38 -3.41 0.54
CA SER A 44 -7.26 -2.46 0.63
C SER A 44 -7.54 -1.37 1.66
N LEU A 45 -8.78 -0.88 1.80
CA LEU A 45 -9.13 0.07 2.85
C LEU A 45 -8.87 -0.50 4.26
N VAL A 46 -9.17 -1.78 4.50
CA VAL A 46 -8.89 -2.41 5.80
C VAL A 46 -7.39 -2.50 6.05
N GLY A 47 -6.63 -3.00 5.06
CA GLY A 47 -5.16 -3.12 5.17
C GLY A 47 -4.49 -1.77 5.41
N VAL A 48 -4.87 -0.75 4.64
CA VAL A 48 -4.36 0.61 4.76
C VAL A 48 -4.70 1.23 6.12
N SER A 49 -5.92 1.01 6.61
CA SER A 49 -6.35 1.50 7.92
C SER A 49 -5.53 0.88 9.06
N PHE A 50 -5.27 -0.42 8.98
CA PHE A 50 -4.38 -1.12 9.90
C PHE A 50 -2.98 -0.49 9.91
N VAL A 51 -2.39 -0.28 8.73
CA VAL A 51 -1.05 0.32 8.59
C VAL A 51 -1.00 1.70 9.23
N PHE A 52 -2.02 2.53 9.03
CA PHE A 52 -2.10 3.85 9.63
C PHE A 52 -2.15 3.79 11.17
N ILE A 53 -3.07 3.01 11.72
CA ILE A 53 -3.28 2.92 13.18
C ILE A 53 -2.03 2.37 13.88
N TYR A 54 -1.40 1.34 13.32
CA TYR A 54 -0.20 0.78 13.93
C TYR A 54 1.03 1.69 13.74
N SER A 55 1.18 2.30 12.57
CA SER A 55 2.32 3.20 12.33
C SER A 55 2.27 4.45 13.22
N THR A 56 1.07 5.01 13.44
CA THR A 56 0.85 6.16 14.33
C THR A 56 1.09 5.85 15.81
N ARG A 57 0.90 4.60 16.24
CA ARG A 57 1.08 4.19 17.64
C ARG A 57 2.46 3.61 17.96
N LYS A 58 3.13 2.98 16.98
CA LYS A 58 4.34 2.17 17.20
C LYS A 58 5.58 2.68 16.47
N THR A 59 5.42 3.45 15.39
CA THR A 59 6.54 3.84 14.52
C THR A 59 6.86 5.33 14.56
N PHE A 60 5.82 6.17 14.65
CA PHE A 60 5.95 7.62 14.61
C PHE A 60 5.46 8.26 15.90
N ILE A 61 6.08 9.37 16.28
CA ILE A 61 5.68 10.17 17.44
C ILE A 61 4.88 11.36 16.91
N GLN A 62 3.65 11.54 17.39
CA GLN A 62 2.83 12.69 17.00
C GLN A 62 3.46 14.00 17.46
N LYS A 63 3.39 15.00 16.59
CA LYS A 63 3.72 16.38 16.94
C LYS A 63 2.71 16.94 17.94
N ALA A 64 3.18 17.53 19.03
CA ALA A 64 2.34 18.23 20.00
C ALA A 64 1.72 19.49 19.36
N GLY A 65 0.39 19.68 19.52
CA GLY A 65 -0.34 20.85 18.99
C GLY A 65 -0.61 20.83 17.48
N GLY A 66 -0.43 19.69 16.80
CA GLY A 66 -0.77 19.51 15.39
C GLY A 66 -2.25 19.18 15.15
N ILE A 67 -2.58 18.87 13.90
CA ILE A 67 -3.96 18.54 13.47
C ILE A 67 -4.42 17.23 14.13
N ASP A 68 -5.71 17.11 14.46
CA ASP A 68 -6.30 15.91 15.07
C ASP A 68 -6.04 14.63 14.25
N LEU A 69 -5.86 13.51 14.96
CA LEU A 69 -5.54 12.21 14.39
C LEU A 69 -6.64 11.71 13.43
N LYS A 70 -7.90 12.06 13.68
CA LYS A 70 -9.02 11.69 12.80
C LYS A 70 -8.90 12.38 11.44
N LEU A 71 -8.57 13.67 11.41
CA LEU A 71 -8.40 14.39 10.16
C LEU A 71 -7.16 13.89 9.39
N LYS A 72 -6.08 13.59 10.10
CA LYS A 72 -4.89 12.91 9.57
C LYS A 72 -5.25 11.57 8.91
N PHE A 73 -6.12 10.78 9.54
CA PHE A 73 -6.62 9.53 8.96
C PHE A 73 -7.43 9.76 7.68
N ILE A 74 -8.32 10.75 7.65
CA ILE A 74 -9.10 11.08 6.44
C ILE A 74 -8.19 11.49 5.29
N ILE A 75 -7.23 12.39 5.53
CA ILE A 75 -6.25 12.82 4.51
C ILE A 75 -5.48 11.60 3.98
N TYR A 76 -5.07 10.70 4.87
CA TYR A 76 -4.36 9.49 4.48
C TYR A 76 -5.23 8.55 3.63
N ILE A 77 -6.51 8.35 3.97
CA ILE A 77 -7.42 7.52 3.18
C ILE A 77 -7.65 8.12 1.78
N VAL A 78 -7.85 9.44 1.67
CA VAL A 78 -7.99 10.11 0.37
C VAL A 78 -6.72 9.92 -0.47
N TYR A 79 -5.55 10.13 0.13
CA TYR A 79 -4.26 9.85 -0.51
C TYR A 79 -4.16 8.39 -0.98
N GLN A 80 -4.61 7.42 -0.18
CA GLN A 80 -4.53 6.00 -0.50
C GLN A 80 -5.43 5.60 -1.66
N ILE A 81 -6.63 6.19 -1.77
CA ILE A 81 -7.50 5.96 -2.92
C ILE A 81 -6.80 6.42 -4.20
N VAL A 82 -6.23 7.64 -4.20
CA VAL A 82 -5.51 8.18 -5.36
C VAL A 82 -4.28 7.33 -5.69
N LEU A 83 -3.52 6.93 -4.67
CA LEU A 83 -2.35 6.10 -4.84
C LEU A 83 -2.72 4.74 -5.43
N ILE A 84 -3.73 4.05 -4.91
CA ILE A 84 -4.15 2.74 -5.44
C ILE A 84 -4.49 2.85 -6.93
N LEU A 85 -5.28 3.85 -7.33
CA LEU A 85 -5.64 4.05 -8.74
C LEU A 85 -4.41 4.31 -9.62
N LEU A 86 -3.51 5.19 -9.18
CA LEU A 86 -2.28 5.53 -9.91
C LEU A 86 -1.35 4.32 -10.04
N MET A 87 -1.18 3.57 -8.96
CA MET A 87 -0.30 2.40 -8.93
C MET A 87 -0.88 1.22 -9.72
N SER A 88 -2.21 1.07 -9.75
CA SER A 88 -2.88 0.11 -10.64
C SER A 88 -2.64 0.45 -12.12
N TYR A 89 -2.70 1.72 -12.50
CA TYR A 89 -2.39 2.15 -13.87
C TYR A 89 -0.93 1.88 -14.25
N ILE A 90 0.02 2.28 -13.39
CA ILE A 90 1.45 2.04 -13.63
C ILE A 90 1.75 0.53 -13.68
N LEU A 91 1.13 -0.26 -12.80
CA LEU A 91 1.27 -1.72 -12.81
C LEU A 91 0.86 -2.31 -14.17
N SER A 92 -0.25 -1.86 -14.74
CA SER A 92 -0.70 -2.30 -16.08
C SER A 92 0.33 -1.94 -17.15
N CYS A 93 0.81 -0.70 -17.16
CA CYS A 93 1.80 -0.25 -18.14
C CYS A 93 3.12 -1.05 -18.06
N ILE A 94 3.62 -1.31 -16.84
CA ILE A 94 4.81 -2.14 -16.63
C ILE A 94 4.54 -3.58 -17.09
N ASN A 95 3.37 -4.13 -16.79
CA ASN A 95 3.00 -5.48 -17.19
C ASN A 95 3.01 -5.64 -18.72
N ASP A 96 2.47 -4.66 -19.44
CA ASP A 96 2.44 -4.65 -20.91
C ASP A 96 3.86 -4.60 -21.49
N GLN A 97 4.74 -3.76 -20.94
CA GLN A 97 6.17 -3.71 -21.32
C GLN A 97 6.88 -5.05 -21.06
N ILE A 98 6.60 -5.71 -19.93
CA ILE A 98 7.18 -7.01 -19.61
C ILE A 98 6.68 -8.08 -20.60
N LEU A 99 5.40 -8.03 -20.99
CA LEU A 99 4.83 -8.97 -21.97
C LEU A 99 5.43 -8.82 -23.36
N GLU A 100 5.82 -7.60 -23.77
CA GLU A 100 6.54 -7.37 -25.03
C GLU A 100 7.96 -7.98 -25.00
N ILE A 101 8.60 -8.01 -23.84
CA ILE A 101 9.95 -8.58 -23.65
C ILE A 101 9.89 -10.11 -23.53
N LEU A 102 8.86 -10.65 -22.86
CA LEU A 102 8.70 -12.09 -22.63
C LEU A 102 8.13 -12.78 -23.86
N THR A 103 9.02 -13.32 -24.69
CA THR A 103 8.67 -14.05 -25.92
C THR A 103 8.14 -15.47 -25.69
N SER A 104 8.33 -16.06 -24.50
CA SER A 104 7.86 -17.41 -24.19
C SER A 104 6.51 -17.41 -23.46
N ASP A 105 5.52 -18.13 -24.01
CA ASP A 105 4.17 -18.24 -23.42
C ASP A 105 4.17 -18.78 -21.99
N SER A 106 5.14 -19.64 -21.65
CA SER A 106 5.33 -20.15 -20.30
C SER A 106 5.86 -19.12 -19.30
N LEU A 107 6.38 -17.96 -19.71
CA LEU A 107 6.79 -16.90 -18.77
C LEU A 107 5.78 -15.75 -18.72
N ARG A 108 4.90 -15.63 -19.72
CA ARG A 108 3.90 -14.55 -19.78
C ARG A 108 2.94 -14.56 -18.60
N HIS A 109 2.63 -15.72 -18.02
CA HIS A 109 1.79 -15.79 -16.81
C HIS A 109 2.49 -15.22 -15.55
N LEU A 110 3.82 -15.09 -15.56
CA LEU A 110 4.60 -14.48 -14.47
C LEU A 110 4.76 -12.96 -14.61
N SER A 111 4.40 -12.38 -15.75
CA SER A 111 4.50 -10.93 -16.02
C SER A 111 3.86 -10.08 -14.92
N ALA A 112 2.63 -10.45 -14.52
CA ALA A 112 1.89 -9.76 -13.46
C ALA A 112 2.60 -9.84 -12.10
N MET A 113 3.28 -10.95 -11.82
CA MET A 113 4.07 -11.12 -10.61
C MET A 113 5.33 -10.24 -10.62
N PHE A 114 6.05 -10.18 -11.75
CA PHE A 114 7.21 -9.29 -11.91
C PHE A 114 6.83 -7.82 -11.81
N ALA A 115 5.75 -7.41 -12.48
CA ALA A 115 5.23 -6.04 -12.39
C ALA A 115 4.89 -5.67 -10.93
N LYS A 116 4.28 -6.60 -10.18
CA LYS A 116 3.93 -6.38 -8.77
C LYS A 116 5.18 -6.28 -7.87
N ILE A 117 6.22 -7.08 -8.13
CA ILE A 117 7.49 -7.00 -7.39
C ILE A 117 8.18 -5.65 -7.60
N LEU A 118 8.14 -5.10 -8.81
CA LEU A 118 8.71 -3.78 -9.10
C LEU A 118 7.92 -2.63 -8.47
N ILE A 119 6.58 -2.71 -8.53
CA ILE A 119 5.73 -1.61 -8.08
C ILE A 119 5.67 -1.49 -6.54
N THR A 120 5.71 -2.61 -5.83
CA THR A 120 5.42 -2.67 -4.38
C THR A 120 6.43 -1.93 -3.51
N PRO A 121 7.75 -2.01 -3.75
CA PRO A 121 8.73 -1.20 -3.01
C PRO A 121 8.47 0.30 -3.17
N ILE A 122 8.09 0.73 -4.38
CA ILE A 122 7.80 2.13 -4.68
C ILE A 122 6.59 2.59 -3.86
N THR A 123 5.50 1.82 -3.85
CA THR A 123 4.30 2.16 -3.06
C THR A 123 4.60 2.21 -1.56
N MET A 124 5.38 1.27 -1.04
CA MET A 124 5.75 1.24 0.37
C MET A 124 6.61 2.45 0.77
N ILE A 125 7.53 2.89 -0.10
CA ILE A 125 8.34 4.10 0.13
C ILE A 125 7.46 5.35 0.14
N LEU A 126 6.55 5.50 -0.84
CA LEU A 126 5.64 6.64 -0.89
C LEU A 126 4.74 6.68 0.35
N ASN A 127 4.19 5.53 0.76
CA ASN A 127 3.38 5.41 1.97
C ASN A 127 4.17 5.79 3.22
N PHE A 128 5.44 5.36 3.32
CA PHE A 128 6.32 5.74 4.42
C PHE A 128 6.52 7.26 4.49
N ILE A 129 6.83 7.88 3.34
CA ILE A 129 7.08 9.33 3.27
C ILE A 129 5.84 10.10 3.71
N VAL A 130 4.66 9.75 3.18
CA VAL A 130 3.41 10.46 3.45
C VAL A 130 2.99 10.30 4.91
N ILE A 131 2.96 9.07 5.44
CA ILE A 131 2.63 8.83 6.86
C ILE A 131 3.59 9.58 7.78
N LYS A 132 4.89 9.52 7.50
CA LYS A 132 5.88 10.22 8.31
C LYS A 132 5.65 11.72 8.31
N GLN A 133 5.46 12.34 7.15
CA GLN A 133 5.20 13.78 7.04
C GLN A 133 3.90 14.16 7.77
N LEU A 134 2.85 13.36 7.58
CA LEU A 134 1.53 13.61 8.13
C LEU A 134 1.46 13.45 9.65
N ILE A 135 2.30 12.60 10.24
CA ILE A 135 2.34 12.39 11.71
C ILE A 135 3.35 13.30 12.41
N GLU A 136 4.56 13.42 11.85
CA GLU A 136 5.67 14.10 12.51
C GLU A 136 5.76 15.60 12.18
N ARG A 137 5.15 16.09 11.08
CA ARG A 137 5.27 17.50 10.64
C ARG A 137 3.97 18.28 10.73
N LEU A 138 2.87 17.70 10.27
CA LEU A 138 1.49 18.22 10.38
C LEU A 138 0.89 17.88 11.75
#